data_AF-A0A529HIU1-F1
#
_entry.id   AF-A0A529HIU1-F1
#
_cell.length_a   1.000
_cell.length_b   1.000
_cell.length_c   1.000
_cell.angle_alpha   90.00
_cell.angle_beta   90.00
_cell.angle_gamma   90.00
#
_symmetry.space_group_name_H-M   'P 1'
#
loop_
_entity.id
_entity.type
_entity.pdbx_description
1 polymer ?
#
loop_
_entity_poly.entity_id
_entity_poly.type
_entity_poly.pdbx_seq_one_letter_code
_entity_poly.pdbx_strand_id
1 'polypeptide(L)'
;YEPEAEASPVLTDRFTVPLLSRPADLVDVDDANRPSGMDPYLAFARPAPDGLAEYFDRGAIERGALAGKGLEIAWLADKVDAFFIHVQGAARLKMTDGRLCRVTYAAKSGQRFTGPGKVLSELGEIPLAKVTMQSIRAWFRAHPDRVDEILWQNRSYIFFREAAV
;
A
#
# COMPACT_ATOMS: atom_id res chain seq x y z
N TYR A 1 5.25 15.37 5.40
CA TYR A 1 5.89 15.67 4.10
C TYR A 1 5.05 14.99 3.04
N GLU A 2 4.79 15.64 1.90
CA GLU A 2 4.08 15.02 0.78
C GLU A 2 5.13 14.60 -0.27
N PRO A 3 5.32 13.30 -0.52
CA PRO A 3 6.30 12.81 -1.48
C PRO A 3 5.90 13.20 -2.90
N GLU A 4 6.91 13.51 -3.71
CA GLU A 4 6.78 13.60 -5.15
C GLU A 4 7.37 12.34 -5.79
N ALA A 5 6.67 11.76 -6.76
CA ALA A 5 7.14 10.59 -7.49
C ALA A 5 6.83 10.68 -8.99
N GLU A 6 7.68 10.11 -9.84
CA GLU A 6 7.37 9.89 -11.25
C GLU A 6 6.38 8.73 -11.39
N ALA A 7 5.36 8.87 -12.22
CA ALA A 7 4.37 7.82 -12.46
C ALA A 7 3.89 7.81 -13.92
N SER A 8 3.39 6.66 -14.38
CA SER A 8 2.78 6.52 -15.69
C SER A 8 1.26 6.27 -15.57
N PRO A 9 0.43 6.83 -16.47
CA PRO A 9 -1.00 6.50 -16.48
C PRO A 9 -1.28 5.08 -16.98
N VAL A 10 -0.28 4.39 -17.54
CA VAL A 10 -0.41 3.04 -18.10
C VAL A 10 0.75 2.15 -17.63
N LEU A 11 0.51 0.84 -17.60
CA LEU A 11 1.55 -0.15 -17.35
C LEU A 11 2.60 -0.09 -18.47
N THR A 12 3.88 -0.08 -18.12
CA THR A 12 5.01 -0.13 -19.06
C THR A 12 6.12 -1.01 -18.48
N ASP A 13 7.19 -1.27 -19.25
CA ASP A 13 8.36 -2.02 -18.76
C ASP A 13 9.04 -1.38 -17.54
N ARG A 14 8.97 -0.04 -17.42
CA ARG A 14 9.55 0.71 -16.30
C ARG A 14 8.56 0.94 -15.16
N PHE A 15 7.30 1.22 -15.46
CA PHE A 15 6.27 1.57 -14.47
C PHE A 15 5.30 0.41 -14.29
N THR A 16 5.57 -0.41 -13.27
CA THR A 16 4.92 -1.71 -13.06
C THR A 16 4.25 -1.86 -11.69
N VAL A 17 4.38 -0.86 -10.80
CA VAL A 17 3.82 -0.91 -9.45
C VAL A 17 2.57 -0.03 -9.35
N PRO A 18 1.36 -0.58 -9.22
CA PRO A 18 0.14 0.23 -9.25
C PRO A 18 -0.11 0.95 -7.91
N LEU A 19 -0.61 2.19 -7.99
CA LEU A 19 -1.38 2.83 -6.93
C LEU A 19 -2.86 2.59 -7.20
N LEU A 20 -3.54 1.92 -6.28
CA LEU A 20 -4.90 1.44 -6.48
C LEU A 20 -5.94 2.40 -5.89
N SER A 21 -7.06 2.57 -6.60
CA SER A 21 -8.28 3.19 -6.10
C SER A 21 -9.01 2.28 -5.13
N ARG A 22 -9.97 2.85 -4.37
CA ARG A 22 -10.85 2.07 -3.49
C ARG A 22 -11.64 1.03 -4.31
N PRO A 23 -11.51 -0.28 -4.02
CA PRO A 23 -12.31 -1.31 -4.66
C PRO A 23 -13.80 -1.17 -4.30
N ALA A 24 -14.69 -1.47 -5.26
CA ALA A 24 -16.14 -1.42 -5.02
C ALA A 24 -16.63 -2.48 -4.02
N ASP A 25 -15.90 -3.58 -3.87
CA ASP A 25 -16.17 -4.66 -2.91
C ASP A 25 -15.54 -4.42 -1.53
N LEU A 26 -14.90 -3.27 -1.29
CA LEU A 26 -14.39 -2.89 0.04
C LEU A 26 -15.52 -2.27 0.88
N VAL A 27 -16.03 -3.06 1.81
CA VAL A 27 -17.16 -2.74 2.70
C VAL A 27 -16.63 -2.06 3.97
N ASP A 28 -17.20 -0.92 4.35
CA ASP A 28 -16.98 -0.29 5.65
C ASP A 28 -17.65 -1.13 6.75
N VAL A 29 -16.94 -1.43 7.83
CA VAL A 29 -17.41 -2.26 8.94
C VAL A 29 -17.63 -1.42 10.19
N ASP A 30 -18.83 -1.52 10.75
CA ASP A 30 -19.25 -0.91 12.01
C ASP A 30 -19.99 -1.93 12.89
N ASP A 31 -20.50 -1.49 14.03
CA ASP A 31 -21.19 -2.40 14.97
C ASP A 31 -22.51 -2.96 14.40
N ALA A 32 -23.09 -2.37 13.35
CA ALA A 32 -24.33 -2.82 12.75
C ALA A 32 -24.15 -3.98 11.76
N ASN A 33 -22.98 -4.07 11.10
CA ASN A 33 -22.70 -5.10 10.10
C ASN A 33 -21.53 -6.05 10.45
N ARG A 34 -20.81 -5.81 11.56
CA ARG A 34 -19.66 -6.63 11.96
C ARG A 34 -20.10 -8.06 12.30
N PRO A 35 -19.53 -9.09 11.62
CA PRO A 35 -19.77 -10.47 11.98
C PRO A 35 -19.26 -10.81 13.39
N SER A 36 -19.95 -11.71 14.07
CA SER A 36 -19.49 -12.22 15.36
C SER A 36 -18.09 -12.85 15.22
N GLY A 37 -17.16 -12.48 16.11
CA GLY A 37 -15.78 -12.96 16.09
C GLY A 37 -14.82 -12.18 15.18
N MET A 38 -15.30 -11.22 14.38
CA MET A 38 -14.41 -10.32 13.64
C MET A 38 -13.69 -9.37 14.61
N ASP A 39 -12.37 -9.18 14.42
CA ASP A 39 -11.57 -8.26 15.23
C ASP A 39 -12.19 -6.84 15.19
N PRO A 40 -12.58 -6.26 16.33
CA PRO A 40 -13.17 -4.91 16.40
C PRO A 40 -12.29 -3.81 15.82
N TYR A 41 -10.98 -4.04 15.65
CA TYR A 41 -10.07 -3.11 14.97
C TYR A 41 -10.37 -2.97 13.47
N LEU A 42 -10.95 -3.98 12.83
CA LEU A 42 -11.23 -3.99 11.41
C LEU A 42 -12.43 -3.10 11.10
N ALA A 43 -12.13 -1.98 10.44
CA ALA A 43 -13.13 -1.05 9.89
C ALA A 43 -13.44 -1.32 8.42
N PHE A 44 -12.82 -2.34 7.81
CA PHE A 44 -13.02 -2.71 6.41
C PHE A 44 -13.01 -4.22 6.24
N ALA A 45 -13.85 -4.72 5.34
CA ALA A 45 -13.98 -6.12 5.00
C ALA A 45 -14.36 -6.30 3.52
N ARG A 46 -14.40 -7.56 3.08
CA ARG A 46 -14.96 -7.95 1.77
C ARG A 46 -16.15 -8.90 1.95
N PRO A 47 -17.06 -8.96 0.97
CA PRO A 47 -18.02 -10.06 0.87
C PRO A 47 -17.34 -11.42 0.79
N ALA A 48 -17.95 -12.40 1.46
CA ALA A 48 -17.61 -13.81 1.45
C ALA A 48 -18.90 -14.64 1.51
N PRO A 49 -18.89 -15.96 1.21
CA PRO A 49 -20.09 -16.79 1.24
C PRO A 49 -20.89 -16.72 2.55
N ASP A 50 -20.19 -16.62 3.69
CA ASP A 50 -20.79 -16.59 5.03
C ASP A 50 -20.90 -15.17 5.62
N GLY A 51 -20.90 -14.13 4.78
CA GLY A 51 -21.04 -12.73 5.20
C GLY A 51 -19.81 -11.88 4.87
N LEU A 52 -19.18 -11.29 5.89
CA LEU A 52 -17.99 -10.46 5.70
C LEU A 52 -16.74 -11.17 6.21
N ALA A 53 -15.64 -11.05 5.46
CA ALA A 53 -14.33 -11.56 5.84
C ALA A 53 -13.28 -10.44 5.76
N GLU A 54 -12.13 -10.64 6.42
CA GLU A 54 -10.97 -9.77 6.24
C GLU A 54 -10.69 -9.53 4.75
N TYR A 55 -10.40 -8.27 4.40
CA TYR A 55 -9.98 -7.92 3.05
C TYR A 55 -8.62 -8.56 2.72
N PHE A 56 -8.25 -8.59 1.45
CA PHE A 56 -6.89 -9.00 1.05
C PHE A 56 -5.84 -8.13 1.74
N ASP A 57 -4.78 -8.75 2.26
CA ASP A 57 -3.65 -8.02 2.82
C ASP A 57 -2.68 -7.55 1.71
N ARG A 58 -1.69 -6.74 2.09
CA ARG A 58 -0.67 -6.22 1.17
C ARG A 58 -0.05 -7.30 0.29
N GLY A 59 0.41 -8.41 0.88
CA GLY A 59 1.08 -9.46 0.13
C GLY A 59 0.14 -10.09 -0.90
N ALA A 60 -1.12 -10.35 -0.55
CA ALA A 60 -2.10 -10.85 -1.50
C ALA A 60 -2.40 -9.84 -2.61
N ILE A 61 -2.55 -8.55 -2.28
CA ILE A 61 -2.80 -7.47 -3.25
C ILE A 61 -1.64 -7.33 -4.23
N GLU A 62 -0.40 -7.25 -3.73
CA GLU A 62 0.81 -7.09 -4.55
C GLU A 62 1.12 -8.35 -5.39
N ARG A 63 0.58 -9.52 -5.02
CA ARG A 63 0.60 -10.74 -5.83
C ARG A 63 -0.59 -10.88 -6.79
N GLY A 64 -1.41 -9.84 -6.94
CA GLY A 64 -2.44 -9.78 -7.98
C GLY A 64 -3.85 -10.15 -7.54
N ALA A 65 -4.16 -10.17 -6.24
CA ALA A 65 -5.53 -10.42 -5.77
C ALA A 65 -6.59 -9.43 -6.30
N LEU A 66 -6.14 -8.26 -6.79
CA LEU A 66 -6.99 -7.22 -7.38
C LEU A 66 -6.69 -6.98 -8.87
N ALA A 67 -5.87 -7.83 -9.51
CA ALA A 67 -5.51 -7.68 -10.90
C ALA A 67 -6.74 -7.77 -11.83
N GLY A 68 -6.75 -6.95 -12.89
CA GLY A 68 -7.83 -6.96 -13.88
C GLY A 68 -9.13 -6.29 -13.43
N LYS A 69 -9.15 -5.65 -12.26
CA LYS A 69 -10.31 -4.89 -11.75
C LYS A 69 -10.37 -3.43 -12.23
N GLY A 70 -9.35 -2.94 -12.96
CA GLY A 70 -9.30 -1.57 -13.47
C GLY A 70 -9.25 -0.52 -12.35
N LEU A 71 -8.49 -0.81 -11.28
CA LEU A 71 -8.37 0.02 -10.09
C LEU A 71 -7.13 0.92 -10.12
N GLU A 72 -6.28 0.78 -11.13
CA GLU A 72 -4.98 1.43 -11.20
C GLU A 72 -5.14 2.92 -11.55
N ILE A 73 -4.80 3.81 -10.61
CA ILE A 73 -4.79 5.27 -10.82
C ILE A 73 -3.54 5.68 -11.58
N ALA A 74 -2.41 5.09 -11.20
CA ALA A 74 -1.11 5.33 -11.80
C ALA A 74 -0.16 4.16 -11.50
N TRP A 75 0.90 4.05 -12.28
CA TRP A 75 1.95 3.06 -12.13
C TRP A 75 3.27 3.74 -11.75
N LEU A 76 3.89 3.30 -10.67
CA LEU A 76 5.21 3.72 -10.19
C LEU A 76 6.29 2.74 -10.67
N ALA A 77 7.54 3.22 -10.69
CA ALA A 77 8.69 2.41 -11.08
C ALA A 77 9.24 1.55 -9.92
N ASP A 78 9.00 1.96 -8.67
CA ASP A 78 9.63 1.36 -7.50
C ASP A 78 8.60 1.08 -6.38
N LYS A 79 8.65 -0.15 -5.85
CA LYS A 79 7.73 -0.60 -4.80
C LYS A 79 8.02 0.01 -3.43
N VAL A 80 9.27 0.40 -3.16
CA VAL A 80 9.64 1.09 -1.91
C VAL A 80 9.06 2.49 -1.92
N ASP A 81 9.10 3.21 -3.05
CA ASP A 81 8.43 4.50 -3.22
C ASP A 81 6.91 4.38 -3.05
N ALA A 82 6.28 3.39 -3.70
CA ALA A 82 4.86 3.12 -3.51
C ALA A 82 4.52 2.85 -2.03
N PHE A 83 5.35 2.08 -1.33
CA PHE A 83 5.19 1.83 0.10
C PHE A 83 5.29 3.10 0.94
N PHE A 84 6.29 3.95 0.70
CA PHE A 84 6.41 5.21 1.44
C PHE A 84 5.25 6.17 1.13
N ILE A 85 4.71 6.16 -0.09
CA ILE A 85 3.48 6.88 -0.44
C ILE A 85 2.29 6.36 0.39
N HIS A 86 2.14 5.04 0.54
CA HIS A 86 1.14 4.45 1.45
C HIS A 86 1.32 4.94 2.90
N VAL A 87 2.55 5.01 3.40
CA VAL A 87 2.84 5.49 4.76
C VAL A 87 2.48 6.97 4.93
N GLN A 88 2.74 7.81 3.93
CA GLN A 88 2.40 9.23 4.00
C GLN A 88 0.90 9.50 3.77
N GLY A 89 0.20 8.60 3.07
CA GLY A 89 -1.23 8.71 2.79
C GLY A 89 -1.60 9.72 1.69
N ALA A 90 -0.62 10.40 1.10
CA ALA A 90 -0.79 11.28 -0.06
C ALA A 90 0.51 11.40 -0.85
N ALA A 91 0.42 11.78 -2.12
CA ALA A 91 1.57 12.06 -2.98
C ALA A 91 1.20 12.98 -4.15
N ARG A 92 2.21 13.69 -4.68
CA ARG A 92 2.14 14.35 -5.98
C ARG A 92 2.87 13.50 -7.00
N LEU A 93 2.19 13.19 -8.10
CA LEU A 93 2.68 12.36 -9.17
C LEU A 93 3.01 13.24 -10.37
N LYS A 94 4.28 13.20 -10.79
CA LYS A 94 4.75 13.78 -12.05
C LYS A 94 4.51 12.72 -13.14
N MET A 95 3.41 12.88 -13.86
CA MET A 95 2.96 11.89 -14.83
C MET A 95 3.84 11.93 -16.09
N THR A 96 4.11 10.77 -16.70
CA THR A 96 4.90 10.70 -17.94
C THR A 96 4.25 11.38 -19.14
N ASP A 97 2.95 11.69 -19.06
CA ASP A 97 2.21 12.47 -20.07
C ASP A 97 2.27 14.00 -19.82
N GLY A 98 3.04 14.45 -18.83
CA GLY A 98 3.22 15.85 -18.48
C GLY A 98 2.20 16.41 -17.48
N ARG A 99 1.17 15.64 -17.10
CA ARG A 99 0.23 16.06 -16.06
C ARG A 99 0.86 16.01 -14.66
N LEU A 100 0.34 16.85 -13.77
CA LEU A 100 0.51 16.68 -12.33
C LEU A 100 -0.77 16.06 -11.78
N CYS A 101 -0.64 14.94 -11.06
CA CYS A 101 -1.75 14.25 -10.42
C CYS A 101 -1.49 14.20 -8.92
N ARG A 102 -2.45 14.61 -8.09
CA ARG A 102 -2.35 14.46 -6.65
C ARG A 102 -3.24 13.30 -6.19
N VAL A 103 -2.68 12.39 -5.41
CA VAL A 103 -3.43 11.29 -4.79
C VAL A 103 -3.46 11.46 -3.29
N THR A 104 -4.60 11.10 -2.68
CA THR A 104 -4.79 11.13 -1.23
C THR A 104 -5.57 9.91 -0.76
N TYR A 105 -5.45 9.59 0.52
CA TYR A 105 -6.12 8.48 1.18
C TYR A 105 -7.62 8.44 0.84
N ALA A 106 -8.09 7.26 0.44
CA ALA A 106 -9.50 6.95 0.26
C ALA A 106 -9.98 5.88 1.25
N ALA A 107 -9.20 4.81 1.42
CA ALA A 107 -9.50 3.71 2.33
C ALA A 107 -8.24 2.91 2.67
N LYS A 108 -8.35 1.91 3.54
CA LYS A 108 -7.33 0.89 3.77
C LYS A 108 -7.93 -0.52 3.71
N SER A 109 -7.10 -1.53 3.52
CA SER A 109 -7.51 -2.94 3.54
C SER A 109 -8.03 -3.43 4.90
N GLY A 110 -7.77 -2.67 5.97
CA GLY A 110 -8.28 -2.93 7.32
C GLY A 110 -7.21 -3.37 8.31
N GLN A 111 -6.24 -4.18 7.87
CA GLN A 111 -5.20 -4.74 8.75
C GLN A 111 -4.32 -3.68 9.43
N ARG A 112 -3.69 -4.07 10.54
CA ARG A 112 -2.76 -3.21 11.31
C ARG A 112 -1.51 -2.89 10.49
N PHE A 113 -0.96 -1.70 10.72
CA PHE A 113 0.29 -1.26 10.12
C PHE A 113 1.49 -1.84 10.87
N THR A 114 2.48 -2.33 10.12
CA THR A 114 3.81 -2.71 10.62
C THR A 114 4.88 -1.92 9.87
N GLY A 115 5.72 -1.17 10.59
CA GLY A 115 6.77 -0.36 9.97
C GLY A 115 7.98 -1.21 9.55
N PRO A 116 8.55 -1.00 8.34
CA PRO A 116 9.69 -1.80 7.86
C PRO A 116 10.94 -1.62 8.73
N GLY A 117 11.12 -0.45 9.35
CA GLY A 117 12.22 -0.21 10.28
C GLY A 117 12.19 -1.09 11.52
N LYS A 118 10.98 -1.38 12.06
CA LYS A 118 10.82 -2.30 13.20
C LYS A 118 11.21 -3.72 12.78
N VAL A 119 10.67 -4.18 11.65
CA VAL A 119 10.96 -5.51 11.10
C VAL A 119 12.46 -5.72 10.88
N LEU A 120 13.11 -4.77 10.20
CA LEU A 120 14.55 -4.82 9.95
C LEU A 120 15.37 -4.85 11.24
N SER A 121 14.93 -4.13 12.28
CA SER A 121 15.60 -4.18 13.58
C SER A 121 15.41 -5.49 14.32
N GLU A 122 14.22 -6.08 14.25
CA GLU A 122 13.92 -7.37 14.89
C GLU A 122 14.69 -8.52 14.22
N LEU A 123 14.92 -8.42 12.91
CA LEU A 123 15.76 -9.35 12.15
C LEU A 123 17.28 -9.13 12.34
N GLY A 124 17.68 -8.05 13.03
CA GLY A 124 19.10 -7.71 13.24
C GLY A 124 19.79 -7.05 12.04
N GLU A 125 19.04 -6.70 10.98
CA GLU A 125 19.55 -6.11 9.74
C GLU A 125 19.98 -4.64 9.91
N ILE A 126 19.23 -3.89 10.73
CA ILE A 126 19.54 -2.51 11.08
C ILE A 126 19.35 -2.34 12.59
N PRO A 127 20.39 -1.98 13.36
CA PRO A 127 20.22 -1.70 14.78
C PRO A 127 19.15 -0.63 15.01
N LEU A 128 18.26 -0.81 16.00
CA LEU A 128 17.14 0.10 16.27
C LEU A 128 17.55 1.58 16.32
N ALA A 129 18.69 1.88 16.95
CA ALA A 129 19.24 3.24 17.07
C ALA A 129 19.64 3.88 15.73
N LYS A 130 19.78 3.09 14.67
CA LYS A 130 20.15 3.54 13.31
C LYS A 130 18.97 3.52 12.34
N VAL A 131 17.78 3.09 12.78
CA VAL A 131 16.58 3.02 11.93
C VAL A 131 16.11 4.43 11.57
N THR A 132 16.35 4.78 10.31
CA THR A 132 15.94 6.02 9.64
C THR A 132 15.41 5.70 8.26
N MET A 133 14.60 6.60 7.67
CA MET A 133 14.09 6.41 6.30
C MET A 133 15.23 6.20 5.29
N GLN A 134 16.35 6.93 5.44
CA GLN A 134 17.53 6.83 4.61
C GLN A 134 18.20 5.45 4.77
N SER A 135 18.38 4.96 6.00
CA SER A 135 18.96 3.63 6.25
C SER A 135 18.09 2.50 5.69
N ILE A 136 16.77 2.60 5.82
CA ILE A 136 15.81 1.61 5.30
C ILE A 136 15.88 1.57 3.78
N ARG A 137 15.85 2.74 3.11
CA ARG A 137 16.01 2.83 1.66
C ARG A 137 17.37 2.36 1.18
N ALA A 138 18.44 2.58 1.95
CA ALA A 138 19.76 2.04 1.64
C ALA A 138 19.77 0.52 1.72
N TRP A 139 19.15 -0.06 2.76
CA TRP A 139 19.06 -1.51 2.92
C TRP A 139 18.26 -2.18 1.80
N PHE A 140 17.11 -1.61 1.40
CA PHE A 140 16.32 -2.15 0.27
C PHE A 140 17.07 -2.11 -1.06
N ARG A 141 17.84 -1.05 -1.32
CA ARG A 141 18.70 -0.98 -2.53
C ARG A 141 19.81 -2.04 -2.51
N ALA A 142 20.31 -2.40 -1.33
CA ALA A 142 21.33 -3.42 -1.18
C ALA A 142 20.78 -4.85 -1.23
N HIS A 143 19.49 -5.05 -0.93
CA HIS A 143 18.83 -6.37 -0.87
C HIS A 143 17.50 -6.38 -1.65
N PRO A 144 17.55 -6.18 -2.99
CA PRO A 144 16.34 -6.09 -3.81
C PRO A 144 15.47 -7.36 -3.79
N ASP A 145 16.10 -8.52 -3.58
CA ASP A 145 15.48 -9.85 -3.47
C ASP A 145 14.66 -10.03 -2.18
N ARG A 146 14.95 -9.25 -1.15
CA ARG A 146 14.30 -9.33 0.17
C ARG A 146 13.31 -8.21 0.44
N VAL A 147 13.07 -7.33 -0.53
CA VAL A 147 12.14 -6.21 -0.34
C VAL A 147 10.74 -6.72 0.03
N ASP A 148 10.24 -7.73 -0.68
CA ASP A 148 8.90 -8.27 -0.45
C ASP A 148 8.77 -8.96 0.92
N GLU A 149 9.82 -9.70 1.35
CA GLU A 149 9.90 -10.31 2.68
C GLU A 149 9.60 -9.30 3.79
N ILE A 150 10.18 -8.10 3.69
CA ILE A 150 10.07 -7.04 4.69
C ILE A 150 8.78 -6.24 4.51
N LEU A 151 8.46 -5.81 3.29
CA LEU A 151 7.29 -4.97 3.05
C LEU A 151 5.98 -5.71 3.34
N TRP A 152 5.90 -7.01 3.07
CA TRP A 152 4.69 -7.81 3.31
C TRP A 152 4.42 -8.10 4.79
N GLN A 153 5.37 -7.85 5.70
CA GLN A 153 5.08 -7.83 7.14
C GLN A 153 4.06 -6.73 7.51
N ASN A 154 3.99 -5.67 6.70
CA ASN A 154 2.91 -4.70 6.77
C ASN A 154 1.68 -5.23 6.02
N ARG A 155 0.80 -5.95 6.72
CA ARG A 155 -0.46 -6.44 6.12
C ARG A 155 -1.38 -5.31 5.63
N SER A 156 -1.26 -4.11 6.16
CA SER A 156 -2.05 -2.94 5.75
C SER A 156 -1.68 -2.45 4.35
N TYR A 157 -2.69 -2.25 3.50
CA TYR A 157 -2.59 -1.63 2.19
C TYR A 157 -3.50 -0.39 2.13
N ILE A 158 -3.05 0.68 1.46
CA ILE A 158 -3.79 1.94 1.37
C ILE A 158 -4.31 2.11 -0.05
N PHE A 159 -5.60 2.44 -0.15
CA PHE A 159 -6.26 2.80 -1.40
C PHE A 159 -6.39 4.31 -1.49
N PHE A 160 -6.26 4.84 -2.70
CA PHE A 160 -6.25 6.28 -2.95
C PHE A 160 -7.45 6.74 -3.77
N ARG A 161 -7.57 8.06 -3.85
CA ARG A 161 -8.39 8.78 -4.83
C ARG A 161 -7.60 9.97 -5.35
N GLU A 162 -7.92 10.40 -6.56
CA GLU A 162 -7.41 11.66 -7.09
C GLU A 162 -7.95 12.85 -6.27
N ALA A 163 -7.16 13.91 -6.20
CA ALA A 163 -7.50 15.17 -5.56
C ALA A 163 -7.00 16.33 -6.43
N ALA A 164 -7.60 17.51 -6.24
CA ALA A 164 -7.08 18.73 -6.84
C ALA A 164 -5.63 18.98 -6.40
N VAL A 165 -4.81 19.40 -7.35
CA VAL A 165 -3.39 19.79 -7.17
C VAL A 165 -3.32 21.18 -6.56
#